data_AF-A0A0M9DVV4-F1
#
_entry.id   AF-A0A0M9DVV4-F1
#
_cell.length_a   1.000
_cell.length_b   1.000
_cell.length_c   1.000
_cell.angle_alpha   90.00
_cell.angle_beta   90.00
_cell.angle_gamma   90.00
#
_symmetry.space_group_name_H-M   'P 1'
#
loop_
_entity.id
_entity.type
_entity.pdbx_description
1 polymer ?
#
loop_
_entity_poly.entity_id
_entity_poly.type
_entity_poly.pdbx_seq_one_letter_code
_entity_poly.pdbx_strand_id
1 'polypeptide(L)'
;MQIIFCFTFVSACQGKQKDSKLEKTENTITKPKVDLHTAVIKNDIESVKQHIAFGSDLNEKEPFGGSSPLISACVFGRTEIAKLLINAKADLNLQNNDGSTALIAAAFFCRPEIVKMLLDKNANKNIKNKYGQTAYDSVKAPFSEVKQFYDMIGKSLEPMGLKLDYVYIEKTRPQIAQTLK
;
A
#
# COMPACT_ATOMS: atom_id res chain seq x y z
N MET A 1 76.51 31.90 -22.47
CA MET A 1 76.74 30.67 -23.26
C MET A 1 75.42 30.26 -23.88
N GLN A 2 75.42 30.07 -25.19
CA GLN A 2 74.31 29.56 -26.00
C GLN A 2 73.75 28.24 -25.44
N ILE A 3 72.45 27.99 -25.65
CA ILE A 3 71.96 27.05 -26.66
C ILE A 3 70.50 27.39 -26.96
N ILE A 4 70.32 27.96 -28.15
CA ILE A 4 69.07 28.00 -28.91
C ILE A 4 68.97 26.63 -29.58
N PHE A 5 67.87 25.91 -29.39
CA PHE A 5 67.45 24.87 -30.33
C PHE A 5 66.02 25.18 -30.78
N CYS A 6 65.97 25.70 -32.00
CA CYS A 6 64.78 25.90 -32.81
C CYS A 6 64.49 24.56 -33.50
N PHE A 7 63.28 24.00 -33.40
CA PHE A 7 62.69 23.24 -34.50
C PHE A 7 61.16 23.24 -34.41
N THR A 8 60.59 23.26 -35.60
CA THR A 8 59.28 23.74 -36.04
C THR A 8 58.10 22.80 -35.77
N PHE A 9 56.92 23.42 -35.74
CA PHE A 9 55.57 22.89 -36.00
C PHE A 9 55.47 21.56 -36.79
N VAL A 10 54.54 20.68 -36.41
CA VAL A 10 53.31 20.38 -37.18
C VAL A 10 52.35 19.45 -36.40
N SER A 11 51.05 19.76 -36.59
CA SER A 11 49.82 18.97 -36.43
C SER A 11 49.11 18.84 -35.08
N ALA A 12 47.93 19.45 -35.10
CA ALA A 12 46.82 19.32 -34.19
C ALA A 12 46.25 17.89 -34.14
N CYS A 13 45.84 17.49 -32.94
CA CYS A 13 44.67 16.63 -32.73
C CYS A 13 43.96 17.10 -31.46
N GLN A 14 42.75 17.61 -31.63
CA GLN A 14 41.83 17.98 -30.54
C GLN A 14 41.35 16.70 -29.85
N GLY A 15 41.94 16.38 -28.70
CA GLY A 15 41.39 15.43 -27.74
C GLY A 15 40.48 16.17 -26.76
N LYS A 16 39.17 16.16 -26.99
CA LYS A 16 38.16 16.61 -26.02
C LYS A 16 38.35 15.80 -24.74
N GLN A 17 38.86 16.42 -23.67
CA GLN A 17 38.64 15.92 -22.32
C GLN A 17 37.14 16.05 -22.06
N LYS A 18 36.41 14.94 -22.25
CA LYS A 18 35.11 14.74 -21.62
C LYS A 18 35.39 14.65 -20.13
N ASP A 19 35.27 15.78 -19.45
CA ASP A 19 34.92 15.79 -18.04
C ASP A 19 33.66 14.93 -17.93
N SER A 20 33.81 13.72 -17.41
CA SER A 20 32.69 12.90 -17.00
C SER A 20 32.04 13.62 -15.82
N LYS A 21 31.13 14.55 -16.13
CA LYS A 21 30.06 14.96 -15.22
C LYS A 21 29.37 13.66 -14.83
N LEU A 22 29.74 13.16 -13.66
CA LEU A 22 28.86 12.36 -12.84
C LEU A 22 27.60 13.22 -12.68
N GLU A 23 26.58 12.97 -13.49
CA GLU A 23 25.22 13.31 -13.17
C GLU A 23 24.89 12.53 -11.90
N LYS A 24 25.26 13.10 -10.76
CA LYS A 24 24.47 12.92 -9.56
C LYS A 24 23.13 13.54 -9.91
N THR A 25 22.20 12.73 -10.39
CA THR A 25 20.80 13.09 -10.29
C THR A 25 20.56 13.34 -8.82
N GLU A 26 20.56 14.62 -8.43
CA GLU A 26 19.93 15.04 -7.20
C GLU A 26 18.50 14.54 -7.31
N ASN A 27 18.25 13.37 -6.74
CA ASN A 27 16.93 12.77 -6.69
C ASN A 27 16.15 13.61 -5.68
N THR A 28 15.78 14.82 -6.08
CA THR A 28 14.98 15.74 -5.29
C THR A 28 13.66 15.02 -5.04
N ILE A 29 13.49 14.55 -3.82
CA ILE A 29 12.27 13.90 -3.37
C ILE A 29 11.16 14.96 -3.42
N THR A 30 10.35 14.93 -4.49
CA THR A 30 9.28 15.90 -4.71
C THR A 30 7.96 15.40 -4.15
N LYS A 31 7.11 16.32 -3.71
CA LYS A 31 5.78 15.99 -3.16
C LYS A 31 4.97 15.20 -4.21
N PRO A 32 4.38 14.04 -3.84
CA PRO A 32 3.55 13.28 -4.76
C PRO A 32 2.37 14.10 -5.28
N LYS A 33 2.05 13.93 -6.56
CA LYS A 33 0.96 14.67 -7.23
C LYS A 33 -0.41 14.06 -6.97
N VAL A 34 -0.48 12.73 -6.91
CA VAL A 34 -1.69 11.98 -6.62
C VAL A 34 -1.77 11.83 -5.11
N ASP A 35 -2.95 12.05 -4.53
CA ASP A 35 -3.21 11.77 -3.12
C ASP A 35 -3.05 10.27 -2.78
N LEU A 36 -2.59 9.96 -1.57
CA LEU A 36 -2.25 8.58 -1.18
C LEU A 36 -3.47 7.67 -1.22
N HIS A 37 -4.63 8.11 -0.72
CA HIS A 37 -5.86 7.29 -0.75
C HIS A 37 -6.30 7.01 -2.18
N THR A 38 -6.24 8.03 -3.04
CA THR A 38 -6.54 7.89 -4.47
C THR A 38 -5.59 6.89 -5.13
N ALA A 39 -4.29 6.96 -4.81
CA ALA A 39 -3.30 6.03 -5.33
C ALA A 39 -3.60 4.59 -4.90
N VAL A 40 -3.96 4.38 -3.62
CA VAL A 40 -4.37 3.06 -3.12
C VAL A 40 -5.59 2.52 -3.87
N ILE A 41 -6.68 3.30 -3.95
CA ILE A 41 -7.94 2.86 -4.58
C ILE A 41 -7.70 2.50 -6.06
N LYS A 42 -6.92 3.32 -6.78
CA LYS A 42 -6.59 3.11 -8.20
C LYS A 42 -5.50 2.06 -8.46
N ASN A 43 -4.94 1.46 -7.41
CA ASN A 43 -3.79 0.55 -7.50
C ASN A 43 -2.54 1.18 -8.15
N ASP A 44 -2.33 2.47 -7.93
CA ASP A 44 -1.15 3.19 -8.40
C ASP A 44 0.04 2.96 -7.44
N ILE A 45 0.75 1.86 -7.67
CA ILE A 45 1.91 1.45 -6.87
C ILE A 45 3.02 2.51 -6.89
N GLU A 46 3.19 3.22 -8.01
CA GLU A 46 4.28 4.18 -8.15
C GLU A 46 4.02 5.43 -7.31
N SER A 47 2.80 5.96 -7.33
CA SER A 47 2.42 7.07 -6.44
C SER A 47 2.54 6.67 -4.96
N VAL A 48 2.19 5.43 -4.58
CA VAL A 48 2.40 4.93 -3.21
C VAL A 48 3.89 4.92 -2.85
N LYS A 49 4.77 4.45 -3.74
CA LYS A 49 6.23 4.48 -3.52
C LYS A 49 6.75 5.91 -3.38
N GLN A 50 6.23 6.85 -4.16
CA GLN A 50 6.57 8.27 -4.04
C GLN A 50 6.16 8.83 -2.68
N HIS A 51 4.95 8.50 -2.18
CA HIS A 51 4.53 8.90 -0.83
C HIS A 51 5.43 8.37 0.27
N ILE A 52 5.84 7.10 0.17
CA ILE A 52 6.77 6.46 1.12
C ILE A 52 8.14 7.17 1.06
N ALA A 53 8.68 7.41 -0.14
CA ALA A 53 9.96 8.09 -0.32
C ALA A 53 9.93 9.54 0.18
N PHE A 54 8.80 10.23 -0.02
CA PHE A 54 8.57 11.60 0.46
C PHE A 54 8.39 11.70 1.98
N GLY A 55 8.14 10.58 2.67
CA GLY A 55 7.82 10.59 4.10
C GLY A 55 6.44 11.20 4.39
N SER A 56 5.48 10.98 3.50
CA SER A 56 4.08 11.36 3.75
C SER A 56 3.53 10.62 4.98
N ASP A 57 2.53 11.20 5.65
CA ASP A 57 1.82 10.48 6.70
C ASP A 57 1.03 9.30 6.09
N LEU A 58 1.48 8.08 6.36
CA LEU A 58 0.85 6.85 5.87
C LEU A 58 -0.39 6.44 6.67
N ASN A 59 -0.74 7.20 7.72
CA ASN A 59 -1.88 6.95 8.60
C ASN A 59 -2.98 7.99 8.48
N GLU A 60 -2.81 8.99 7.61
CA GLU A 60 -3.84 10.00 7.35
C GLU A 60 -5.15 9.33 6.95
N LYS A 61 -6.24 9.65 7.64
CA LYS A 61 -7.55 9.03 7.41
C LYS A 61 -8.30 9.77 6.31
N GLU A 62 -8.91 9.05 5.38
CA GLU A 62 -9.80 9.68 4.41
C GLU A 62 -11.08 10.23 5.10
N PRO A 63 -11.66 11.33 4.60
CA PRO A 63 -12.65 12.12 5.35
C PRO A 63 -14.04 11.48 5.47
N PHE A 64 -14.37 10.46 4.68
CA PHE A 64 -15.72 9.88 4.66
C PHE A 64 -15.85 8.74 5.67
N GLY A 65 -15.08 7.68 5.49
CA GLY A 65 -15.10 6.48 6.33
C GLY A 65 -14.01 6.45 7.40
N GLY A 66 -13.10 7.43 7.41
CA GLY A 66 -11.96 7.46 8.31
C GLY A 66 -10.95 6.34 8.05
N SER A 67 -10.95 5.74 6.87
CA SER A 67 -10.04 4.64 6.54
C SER A 67 -8.61 5.15 6.38
N SER A 68 -7.62 4.43 6.93
CA SER A 68 -6.22 4.66 6.56
C SER A 68 -5.94 4.09 5.16
N PRO A 69 -4.83 4.49 4.51
CA PRO A 69 -4.38 3.89 3.26
C PRO A 69 -4.26 2.36 3.35
N LEU A 70 -3.81 1.84 4.51
CA LEU A 70 -3.71 0.39 4.74
C LEU A 70 -5.08 -0.28 4.82
N ILE A 71 -6.07 0.33 5.50
CA ILE A 71 -7.45 -0.19 5.52
C ILE A 71 -8.02 -0.21 4.11
N SER A 72 -7.87 0.87 3.34
CA SER A 72 -8.31 0.93 1.94
C SER A 72 -7.66 -0.17 1.09
N ALA A 73 -6.35 -0.41 1.27
CA ALA A 73 -5.66 -1.50 0.57
C ALA A 73 -6.25 -2.88 0.91
N CYS A 74 -6.67 -3.10 2.15
CA CYS A 74 -7.33 -4.33 2.58
C CYS A 74 -8.72 -4.50 1.96
N VAL A 75 -9.53 -3.43 1.92
CA VAL A 75 -10.88 -3.44 1.32
C VAL A 75 -10.80 -3.81 -0.18
N PHE A 76 -9.96 -3.09 -0.93
CA PHE A 76 -9.85 -3.25 -2.38
C PHE A 76 -8.90 -4.40 -2.81
N GLY A 77 -8.31 -5.13 -1.86
CA GLY A 77 -7.43 -6.28 -2.16
C GLY A 77 -6.13 -5.87 -2.86
N ARG A 78 -5.58 -4.70 -2.53
CA ARG A 78 -4.34 -4.17 -3.11
C ARG A 78 -3.13 -4.76 -2.37
N THR A 79 -2.89 -6.05 -2.59
CA THR A 79 -1.90 -6.81 -1.81
C THR A 79 -0.49 -6.21 -1.85
N GLU A 80 -0.01 -5.79 -3.03
CA GLU A 80 1.32 -5.19 -3.15
C GLU A 80 1.42 -3.85 -2.41
N ILE A 81 0.38 -3.02 -2.50
CA ILE A 81 0.29 -1.75 -1.77
C ILE A 81 0.22 -1.99 -0.26
N ALA A 82 -0.58 -2.95 0.20
CA ALA A 82 -0.63 -3.32 1.61
C ALA A 82 0.76 -3.75 2.11
N LYS A 83 1.49 -4.56 1.33
CA LYS A 83 2.86 -4.96 1.64
C LYS A 83 3.81 -3.75 1.75
N LEU A 84 3.72 -2.80 0.83
CA LEU A 84 4.52 -1.57 0.86
C LEU A 84 4.23 -0.75 2.14
N LEU A 85 2.96 -0.50 2.45
CA LEU A 85 2.55 0.26 3.63
C LEU A 85 2.95 -0.42 4.95
N ILE A 86 2.78 -1.74 5.03
CA ILE A 86 3.19 -2.54 6.20
C ILE A 86 4.72 -2.46 6.40
N ASN A 87 5.50 -2.60 5.32
CA ASN A 87 6.95 -2.51 5.39
C ASN A 87 7.43 -1.09 5.75
N ALA A 88 6.68 -0.07 5.31
CA ALA A 88 6.90 1.33 5.64
C ALA A 88 6.34 1.74 7.02
N LYS A 89 5.95 0.77 7.87
CA LYS A 89 5.52 0.98 9.25
C LYS A 89 4.25 1.81 9.42
N ALA A 90 3.31 1.74 8.47
CA ALA A 90 1.95 2.19 8.70
C ALA A 90 1.35 1.49 9.96
N ASP A 91 0.55 2.21 10.73
CA ASP A 91 -0.09 1.69 11.94
C ASP A 91 -1.11 0.61 11.57
N LEU A 92 -0.85 -0.62 12.01
CA LEU A 92 -1.67 -1.79 11.72
C LEU A 92 -2.99 -1.81 12.53
N ASN A 93 -3.03 -1.06 13.63
CA ASN A 93 -4.10 -1.08 14.63
C ASN A 93 -5.00 0.16 14.56
N LEU A 94 -4.73 1.11 13.66
CA LEU A 94 -5.58 2.27 13.44
C LEU A 94 -7.00 1.81 13.12
N GLN A 95 -7.98 2.43 13.77
CA GLN A 95 -9.40 2.14 13.56
C GLN A 95 -10.05 3.21 12.68
N ASN A 96 -10.83 2.81 11.67
CA ASN A 96 -11.67 3.72 10.90
C ASN A 96 -12.92 4.19 11.68
N ASN A 97 -13.84 4.90 11.04
CA ASN A 97 -15.04 5.44 11.70
C ASN A 97 -15.98 4.35 12.24
N ASP A 98 -15.92 3.13 11.72
CA ASP A 98 -16.68 1.98 12.22
C ASP A 98 -15.93 1.18 13.29
N GLY A 99 -14.73 1.62 13.66
CA GLY A 99 -13.84 0.88 14.56
C GLY A 99 -13.08 -0.26 13.86
N SER A 100 -13.17 -0.39 12.53
CA SER A 100 -12.51 -1.46 11.80
C SER A 100 -11.02 -1.20 11.64
N THR A 101 -10.19 -2.20 11.91
CA THR A 101 -8.74 -2.17 11.65
C THR A 101 -8.42 -2.78 10.28
N ALA A 102 -7.17 -2.65 9.85
CA ALA A 102 -6.68 -3.33 8.63
C ALA A 102 -6.94 -4.84 8.68
N LEU A 103 -6.74 -5.48 9.84
CA LEU A 103 -6.95 -6.93 9.99
C LEU A 103 -8.43 -7.31 9.91
N ILE A 104 -9.33 -6.51 10.50
CA ILE A 104 -10.78 -6.74 10.39
C ILE A 104 -11.22 -6.60 8.93
N ALA A 105 -10.76 -5.55 8.23
CA ALA A 105 -11.07 -5.34 6.82
C ALA A 105 -10.53 -6.46 5.92
N ALA A 106 -9.26 -6.85 6.08
CA ALA A 106 -8.65 -7.92 5.30
C ALA A 106 -9.35 -9.28 5.51
N ALA A 107 -9.78 -9.57 6.75
CA ALA A 107 -10.54 -10.77 7.05
C ALA A 107 -11.94 -10.72 6.40
N PHE A 108 -12.68 -9.63 6.60
CA PHE A 108 -14.02 -9.46 6.06
C PHE A 108 -14.03 -9.53 4.52
N PHE A 109 -13.13 -8.84 3.83
CA PHE A 109 -13.06 -8.86 2.36
C PHE A 109 -12.31 -10.07 1.78
N CYS A 110 -12.03 -11.09 2.60
CA CYS A 110 -11.36 -12.32 2.19
C CYS A 110 -10.04 -12.08 1.46
N ARG A 111 -9.06 -11.49 2.16
CA ARG A 111 -7.69 -11.24 1.64
C ARG A 111 -6.65 -12.07 2.41
N PRO A 112 -6.53 -13.39 2.18
CA PRO A 112 -5.69 -14.27 3.00
C PRO A 112 -4.22 -13.84 3.08
N GLU A 113 -3.65 -13.40 1.97
CA GLU A 113 -2.25 -12.96 1.94
C GLU A 113 -2.02 -11.71 2.81
N ILE A 114 -2.93 -10.74 2.74
CA ILE A 114 -2.87 -9.54 3.57
C ILE A 114 -3.09 -9.88 5.04
N VAL A 115 -4.05 -10.76 5.36
CA VAL A 115 -4.27 -11.27 6.74
C VAL A 115 -2.98 -11.87 7.29
N LYS A 116 -2.31 -12.73 6.52
CA LYS A 116 -1.04 -13.33 6.92
C LYS A 116 0.04 -12.29 7.15
N MET A 117 0.24 -11.35 6.22
CA MET A 117 1.23 -10.27 6.39
C MET A 117 0.98 -9.42 7.63
N LEU A 118 -0.28 -9.10 7.94
CA LEU A 118 -0.65 -8.33 9.13
C LEU A 118 -0.34 -9.11 10.42
N LEU A 119 -0.67 -10.41 10.47
CA LEU A 119 -0.35 -11.27 11.61
C LEU A 119 1.15 -11.47 11.79
N ASP A 120 1.90 -11.68 10.70
CA ASP A 120 3.37 -11.78 10.70
C ASP A 120 4.04 -10.50 11.22
N LYS A 121 3.33 -9.37 11.19
CA LYS A 121 3.76 -8.08 11.76
C LYS A 121 3.07 -7.73 13.08
N ASN A 122 2.48 -8.71 13.76
CA ASN A 122 1.86 -8.59 15.07
C ASN A 122 0.70 -7.58 15.14
N ALA A 123 -0.10 -7.45 14.07
CA ALA A 123 -1.36 -6.73 14.15
C ALA A 123 -2.25 -7.31 15.27
N ASN A 124 -2.87 -6.44 16.06
CA ASN A 124 -3.64 -6.88 17.22
C ASN A 124 -4.97 -7.52 16.79
N LYS A 125 -5.05 -8.84 16.87
CA LYS A 125 -6.25 -9.62 16.52
C LYS A 125 -7.44 -9.46 17.49
N ASN A 126 -7.22 -8.83 18.65
CA ASN A 126 -8.23 -8.69 19.71
C ASN A 126 -8.95 -7.34 19.70
N ILE A 127 -8.60 -6.41 18.80
CA ILE A 127 -9.32 -5.14 18.66
C ILE A 127 -10.74 -5.42 18.18
N LYS A 128 -11.71 -4.81 18.85
CA LYS A 128 -13.13 -4.85 18.46
C LYS A 128 -13.52 -3.58 17.73
N ASN A 129 -14.27 -3.74 16.65
CA ASN A 129 -14.95 -2.63 16.01
C ASN A 129 -16.15 -2.15 16.84
N LYS A 130 -16.86 -1.12 16.37
CA LYS A 130 -18.03 -0.56 17.08
C LYS A 130 -19.21 -1.54 17.18
N TYR A 131 -19.20 -2.63 16.42
CA TYR A 131 -20.16 -3.71 16.47
C TYR A 131 -19.73 -4.86 17.40
N GLY A 132 -18.63 -4.68 18.15
CA GLY A 132 -18.11 -5.68 19.09
C GLY A 132 -17.38 -6.85 18.43
N GLN A 133 -17.06 -6.75 17.14
CA GLN A 133 -16.43 -7.83 16.37
C GLN A 133 -14.93 -7.66 16.28
N THR A 134 -14.19 -8.72 16.56
CA THR A 134 -12.79 -8.89 16.15
C THR A 134 -12.68 -9.32 14.68
N ALA A 135 -11.46 -9.46 14.17
CA ALA A 135 -11.24 -10.02 12.84
C ALA A 135 -11.76 -11.47 12.73
N TYR A 136 -11.65 -12.27 13.80
CA TYR A 136 -12.20 -13.62 13.82
C TYR A 136 -13.74 -13.59 13.77
N ASP A 137 -14.37 -12.69 14.54
CA ASP A 137 -15.82 -12.57 14.59
C ASP A 137 -16.45 -12.17 13.25
N SER A 138 -15.73 -11.43 12.40
CA SER A 138 -16.23 -11.02 11.08
C SER A 138 -16.33 -12.18 10.07
N VAL A 139 -15.61 -13.29 10.31
CA VAL A 139 -15.54 -14.45 9.41
C VAL A 139 -16.08 -15.76 9.99
N LYS A 140 -16.34 -15.83 11.31
CA LYS A 140 -16.76 -17.08 11.97
C LYS A 140 -18.17 -17.57 11.59
N ALA A 141 -19.07 -16.65 11.24
CA ALA A 141 -20.44 -16.99 10.85
C ALA A 141 -20.50 -17.54 9.41
N PRO A 142 -21.42 -18.49 9.12
CA PRO A 142 -21.68 -18.95 7.76
C PRO A 142 -21.92 -17.79 6.80
N PHE A 143 -21.43 -17.92 5.56
CA PHE A 143 -21.58 -16.84 4.56
C PHE A 143 -23.05 -16.50 4.28
N SER A 144 -23.93 -17.51 4.28
CA SER A 144 -25.37 -17.35 4.08
C SER A 144 -26.02 -16.35 5.05
N GLU A 145 -25.59 -16.32 6.32
CA GLU A 145 -26.13 -15.42 7.35
C GLU A 145 -25.70 -13.96 7.15
N VAL A 146 -24.52 -13.75 6.57
CA VAL A 146 -23.94 -12.41 6.38
C VAL A 146 -24.05 -11.92 4.94
N LYS A 147 -24.57 -12.73 4.01
CA LYS A 147 -24.62 -12.41 2.58
C LYS A 147 -25.30 -11.06 2.30
N GLN A 148 -26.40 -10.76 2.99
CA GLN A 148 -27.11 -9.49 2.80
C GLN A 148 -26.23 -8.28 3.14
N PHE A 149 -25.35 -8.40 4.12
CA PHE A 149 -24.41 -7.35 4.48
C PHE A 149 -23.32 -7.18 3.40
N TYR A 150 -22.82 -8.28 2.83
CA TYR A 150 -21.95 -8.21 1.65
C TYR A 150 -22.65 -7.60 0.43
N ASP A 151 -23.93 -7.93 0.19
CA ASP A 151 -24.70 -7.35 -0.90
C ASP A 151 -24.84 -5.83 -0.73
N MET A 152 -25.08 -5.35 0.49
CA MET A 152 -25.17 -3.91 0.80
C MET A 152 -23.82 -3.22 0.56
N ILE A 153 -22.74 -3.71 1.18
CA ILE A 153 -21.40 -3.11 1.07
C ILE A 153 -20.86 -3.17 -0.37
N GLY A 154 -21.09 -4.28 -1.06
CA GLY A 154 -20.72 -4.47 -2.46
C GLY A 154 -21.33 -3.39 -3.35
N LYS A 155 -22.65 -3.15 -3.23
CA LYS A 155 -23.34 -2.09 -3.97
C LYS A 155 -22.83 -0.71 -3.63
N SER A 156 -22.58 -0.42 -2.36
CA SER A 156 -22.09 0.90 -1.92
C SER A 156 -20.69 1.22 -2.46
N LEU A 157 -19.82 0.21 -2.62
CA LEU A 157 -18.43 0.39 -3.04
C LEU A 157 -18.16 0.01 -4.49
N GLU A 158 -19.16 -0.51 -5.22
CA GLU A 158 -19.08 -0.83 -6.64
C GLU A 158 -18.65 0.37 -7.51
N PRO A 159 -19.15 1.62 -7.30
CA PRO A 159 -18.69 2.79 -8.06
C PRO A 159 -17.20 3.11 -7.87
N MET A 160 -16.59 2.64 -6.77
CA MET A 160 -15.16 2.78 -6.49
C MET A 160 -14.34 1.62 -7.07
N GLY A 161 -14.98 0.68 -7.78
CA GLY A 161 -14.35 -0.45 -8.43
C GLY A 161 -14.21 -1.71 -7.56
N LEU A 162 -14.90 -1.78 -6.40
CA LEU A 162 -14.93 -3.02 -5.62
C LEU A 162 -15.75 -4.09 -6.37
N LYS A 163 -15.17 -5.27 -6.50
CA LYS A 163 -15.85 -6.46 -7.04
C LYS A 163 -15.77 -7.58 -6.02
N LEU A 164 -16.93 -8.13 -5.63
CA LEU A 164 -17.02 -9.24 -4.71
C LEU A 164 -17.30 -10.53 -5.48
N ASP A 165 -16.51 -11.56 -5.21
CA ASP A 165 -16.74 -12.92 -5.70
C ASP A 165 -17.31 -13.74 -4.54
N TYR A 166 -18.61 -14.01 -4.57
CA TYR A 166 -19.31 -14.69 -3.48
C TYR A 166 -18.91 -16.16 -3.34
N VAL A 167 -18.61 -16.85 -4.45
CA VAL A 167 -18.13 -18.24 -4.41
C VAL A 167 -16.75 -18.27 -3.74
N TYR A 168 -15.88 -17.33 -4.09
CA TYR A 168 -14.58 -17.19 -3.46
C TYR A 168 -14.70 -16.82 -1.97
N ILE A 169 -15.55 -15.86 -1.62
CA ILE A 169 -15.77 -15.44 -0.23
C ILE A 169 -16.29 -16.61 0.61
N GLU A 170 -17.31 -17.33 0.14
CA GLU A 170 -17.88 -18.48 0.84
C GLU A 170 -16.84 -19.57 1.09
N LYS A 171 -16.01 -19.87 0.08
CA LYS A 171 -14.92 -20.85 0.20
C LYS A 171 -13.80 -20.39 1.14
N THR A 172 -13.50 -19.10 1.18
CA THR A 172 -12.28 -18.57 1.82
C THR A 172 -12.48 -18.14 3.26
N ARG A 173 -13.69 -17.67 3.64
CA ARG A 173 -14.01 -17.24 5.02
C ARG A 173 -13.60 -18.28 6.08
N PRO A 174 -13.91 -19.59 5.95
CA PRO A 174 -13.52 -20.59 6.95
C PRO A 174 -12.00 -20.75 7.12
N GLN A 175 -11.23 -20.56 6.03
CA GLN A 175 -9.76 -20.66 6.06
C GLN A 175 -9.15 -19.49 6.82
N ILE A 176 -9.68 -18.28 6.60
CA ILE A 176 -9.29 -17.08 7.36
C ILE A 176 -9.70 -17.24 8.82
N ALA A 177 -10.90 -17.74 9.10
CA ALA A 177 -11.34 -18.01 10.47
C ALA A 177 -10.38 -18.96 11.19
N GLN A 178 -9.92 -20.02 10.52
CA GLN A 178 -8.91 -20.95 11.07
C GLN A 178 -7.56 -20.29 11.33
N THR A 179 -7.16 -19.32 10.52
CA THR A 179 -5.91 -18.55 10.67
C THR A 179 -5.98 -17.56 11.85
N LEU A 180 -7.17 -17.07 12.18
CA LEU A 180 -7.38 -16.06 13.22
C LEU A 180 -7.65 -16.63 14.61
N LYS A 181 -8.03 -17.91 14.72
CA LYS A 181 -8.13 -18.64 16.00
C LYS A 181 -6.82 -18.50 16.79
#